data_AF-A0A8J6ZU25-F1
#
_entry.id   AF-A0A8J6ZU25-F1
#
_cell.length_a   1.000
_cell.length_b   1.000
_cell.length_c   1.000
_cell.angle_alpha   90.00
_cell.angle_beta   90.00
_cell.angle_gamma   90.00
#
_symmetry.space_group_name_H-M   'P 1'
#
loop_
_entity.id
_entity.type
_entity.pdbx_description
1 polymer ?
#
loop_
_entity_poly.entity_id
_entity_poly.type
_entity_poly.pdbx_seq_one_letter_code
_entity_poly.pdbx_strand_id
1 'polypeptide(L)' 'METEEKIEFPGLPLAVYREIAAHLRQVEGVEVDLIPQSSQQFDYNQSQIGGLRLTRSANSTLESRQRVNQILAYYQNR' A
#
# COMPACT_ATOMS: atom_id res chain seq x y z
N MET A 1 18.44 -1.22 -8.87
CA MET A 1 17.23 -1.86 -9.41
C MET A 1 16.06 -1.39 -8.58
N GLU A 2 14.98 -0.97 -9.22
CA GLU A 2 13.74 -0.65 -8.49
C GLU A 2 13.20 -1.92 -7.85
N THR A 3 12.65 -1.79 -6.64
CA THR A 3 12.06 -2.93 -5.92
C THR A 3 10.56 -2.76 -5.92
N GLU A 4 9.86 -3.74 -6.46
CA GLU A 4 8.40 -3.80 -6.45
C GLU A 4 7.94 -4.85 -5.44
N GLU A 5 6.96 -4.51 -4.61
CA GLU A 5 6.30 -5.46 -3.72
C GLU A 5 4.79 -5.26 -3.69
N LYS A 6 4.06 -6.36 -3.52
CA LYS A 6 2.62 -6.33 -3.25
C LYS A 6 2.39 -6.36 -1.75
N ILE A 7 1.56 -5.44 -1.27
CA ILE A 7 1.17 -5.35 0.13
C ILE A 7 -0.34 -5.53 0.24
N GLU A 8 -0.77 -6.39 1.15
CA GLU A 8 -2.17 -6.66 1.40
C GLU A 8 -2.49 -6.45 2.88
N PHE A 9 -3.66 -5.88 3.13
CA PHE A 9 -4.22 -5.72 4.46
C PHE A 9 -5.59 -6.41 4.48
N PRO A 10 -5.70 -7.58 5.13
CA PRO A 10 -6.97 -8.29 5.24
C PRO A 10 -8.04 -7.44 5.92
N GLY A 11 -9.23 -7.34 5.31
CA GLY A 11 -10.39 -6.68 5.92
C GLY A 11 -10.37 -5.16 5.96
N LEU A 12 -9.31 -4.48 5.47
CA LEU A 12 -9.32 -3.02 5.41
C LEU A 12 -10.28 -2.52 4.31
N PRO A 13 -11.11 -1.50 4.58
CA PRO A 13 -12.04 -0.97 3.59
C PRO A 13 -11.33 -0.13 2.51
N LEU A 14 -11.99 0.08 1.37
CA LEU A 14 -11.49 0.88 0.25
C LEU A 14 -10.94 2.25 0.68
N ALA A 15 -11.64 2.94 1.58
CA ALA A 15 -11.23 4.26 2.05
C ALA A 15 -9.86 4.22 2.73
N VAL A 16 -9.61 3.18 3.54
CA VAL A 16 -8.32 3.01 4.23
C VAL A 16 -7.21 2.65 3.25
N TYR A 17 -7.47 1.81 2.24
CA TYR A 17 -6.50 1.58 1.16
C TYR A 17 -6.10 2.88 0.43
N ARG A 18 -7.06 3.78 0.17
CA ARG A 18 -6.79 5.08 -0.46
C ARG A 18 -5.99 6.00 0.47
N GLU A 19 -6.27 5.97 1.77
CA GLU A 19 -5.51 6.70 2.80
C GLU A 19 -4.05 6.23 2.86
N ILE A 20 -3.81 4.91 2.92
CA ILE A 20 -2.46 4.33 2.91
C ILE A 20 -1.70 4.77 1.65
N ALA A 21 -2.32 4.64 0.48
CA ALA A 21 -1.71 5.06 -0.78
C ALA A 21 -1.38 6.57 -0.80
N ALA A 22 -2.25 7.41 -0.24
CA ALA A 22 -1.99 8.85 -0.13
C ALA A 22 -0.78 9.16 0.76
N HIS A 23 -0.62 8.48 1.90
CA HIS A 23 0.53 8.66 2.77
C HIS A 23 1.84 8.15 2.13
N LEU A 24 1.81 7.00 1.48
CA LEU A 24 3.00 6.43 0.86
C LEU A 24 3.49 7.26 -0.33
N ARG A 25 2.59 7.84 -1.14
CA ARG A 25 2.94 8.73 -2.25
C ARG A 25 3.59 10.05 -1.83
N GLN A 26 3.51 10.42 -0.54
CA GLN A 26 4.21 11.58 -0.01
C GLN A 26 5.69 11.29 0.29
N VAL A 27 6.10 10.03 0.25
CA VAL A 27 7.48 9.63 0.52
C VAL A 27 8.29 9.71 -0.76
N GLU A 28 9.42 10.43 -0.72
CA GLU A 28 10.28 10.59 -1.89
C GLU A 28 10.80 9.24 -2.41
N GLY A 29 10.69 9.05 -3.73
CA GLY A 29 11.14 7.84 -4.42
C GLY A 29 10.21 6.63 -4.23
N VAL A 30 8.95 6.87 -3.86
CA VAL A 30 7.93 5.84 -3.65
C VAL A 30 6.74 6.08 -4.59
N GLU A 31 6.46 5.09 -5.41
CA GLU A 31 5.26 5.03 -6.25
C GLU A 31 4.29 3.97 -5.70
N VAL A 32 3.00 4.26 -5.77
CA VAL A 32 1.95 3.34 -5.27
C VAL A 32 0.78 3.27 -6.23
N ASP A 33 0.43 2.05 -6.61
CA ASP A 33 -0.81 1.74 -7.33
C ASP A 33 -1.78 0.91 -6.47
N LEU A 34 -3.07 1.16 -6.67
CA LEU A 34 -4.13 0.35 -6.07
C LEU A 34 -4.38 -0.85 -7.00
N ILE A 35 -4.26 -2.06 -6.47
CA ILE A 35 -4.57 -3.28 -7.21
C ILE A 35 -6.07 -3.55 -7.03
N PRO A 36 -6.89 -3.58 -8.09
CA PRO A 36 -8.30 -3.91 -7.99
C PRO A 36 -8.53 -5.29 -7.39
N GLN A 37 -9.62 -5.44 -6.66
CA GLN A 37 -10.09 -6.74 -6.19
C GLN A 37 -10.46 -7.62 -7.38
N SER A 38 -10.02 -8.88 -7.36
CA SER A 38 -10.26 -9.87 -8.43
C SER A 38 -11.19 -11.02 -8.00
N SER A 39 -11.72 -11.00 -6.78
CA SER A 39 -12.73 -11.94 -6.31
C SER A 39 -13.93 -11.97 -7.27
N GLN A 40 -14.37 -13.18 -7.64
CA GLN A 40 -15.58 -13.38 -8.45
C GLN A 40 -16.85 -13.42 -7.60
N GLN A 41 -16.71 -13.47 -6.27
CA GLN A 41 -17.82 -13.47 -5.33
C GLN A 41 -18.02 -12.08 -4.77
N PHE A 42 -19.26 -11.60 -4.81
CA PHE A 42 -19.64 -10.34 -4.18
C PHE A 42 -19.70 -10.51 -2.66
N ASP A 43 -18.87 -9.75 -1.95
CA ASP A 43 -18.93 -9.59 -0.50
C ASP A 43 -18.95 -8.09 -0.19
N TYR A 44 -20.01 -7.64 0.47
CA TYR A 44 -20.19 -6.23 0.85
C TYR A 44 -19.07 -5.72 1.77
N ASN A 45 -18.51 -6.61 2.58
CA ASN A 45 -17.44 -6.28 3.52
C ASN A 45 -16.05 -6.41 2.88
N GLN A 46 -15.95 -6.96 1.67
CA GLN A 46 -14.71 -7.04 0.93
C GLN A 46 -14.38 -5.70 0.27
N SER A 47 -13.14 -5.25 0.42
CA SER A 47 -12.65 -4.07 -0.29
C SER A 47 -12.64 -4.30 -1.79
N GLN A 48 -12.97 -3.25 -2.54
CA GLN A 48 -12.78 -3.16 -4.00
C GLN A 48 -11.30 -3.14 -4.39
N ILE A 49 -10.39 -3.02 -3.42
CA ILE A 49 -8.93 -3.09 -3.60
C ILE A 49 -8.44 -4.42 -3.00
N GLY A 50 -7.70 -5.18 -3.81
CA GLY A 50 -7.06 -6.43 -3.41
C GLY A 50 -5.63 -6.26 -2.91
N GLY A 51 -5.07 -5.05 -2.93
CA GLY A 51 -3.75 -4.74 -2.41
C GLY A 51 -3.17 -3.43 -2.92
N LEU A 52 -1.96 -3.12 -2.47
CA LEU A 52 -1.13 -2.03 -2.96
C LEU A 52 0.06 -2.63 -3.72
N ARG A 53 0.40 -2.04 -4.87
CA ARG A 53 1.69 -2.26 -5.54
C ARG A 53 2.60 -1.10 -5.15
N LEU A 54 3.66 -1.40 -4.43
CA LEU A 54 4.63 -0.42 -3.96
C LEU A 54 5.91 -0.56 -4.78
N THR A 55 6.31 0.51 -5.46
CA THR A 55 7.57 0.56 -6.21
C THR A 55 8.50 1.55 -5.54
N ARG A 56 9.68 1.08 -5.14
CA ARG A 56 10.71 1.91 -4.50
C ARG A 56 11.86 2.14 -5.46
N SER A 57 12.25 3.40 -5.62
CA SER A 57 13.45 3.77 -6.35
C SER A 57 14.69 3.13 -5.72
N ALA A 58 15.62 2.70 -6.58
CA ALA A 58 16.93 2.19 -6.16
C ALA A 58 17.71 3.20 -5.31
N ASN A 59 17.45 4.49 -5.54
CA ASN A 59 18.10 5.62 -4.85
C ASN A 59 17.31 6.09 -3.62
N SER A 60 16.27 5.36 -3.19
CA SER A 60 15.51 5.69 -1.99
C SER A 60 16.44 5.81 -0.77
N THR A 61 16.33 6.94 -0.07
CA THR A 61 17.12 7.21 1.13
C THR A 61 16.73 6.27 2.27
N LEU A 62 17.61 6.13 3.27
CA LEU A 62 17.29 5.37 4.47
C LEU A 62 16.05 5.93 5.18
N GLU A 63 15.91 7.26 5.21
CA GLU A 63 14.76 7.95 5.80
C GLU A 63 13.46 7.60 5.07
N SER A 64 13.43 7.66 3.74
CA SER A 64 12.26 7.25 2.95
C SER A 64 11.84 5.81 3.25
N ARG A 65 12.81 4.89 3.32
CA ARG A 65 12.54 3.47 3.63
C ARG A 65 11.98 3.29 5.04
N GLN A 66 12.54 3.99 6.02
CA GLN A 66 12.04 3.97 7.40
C GLN A 66 10.63 4.55 7.48
N ARG A 67 10.36 5.66 6.78
CA ARG A 67 9.04 6.29 6.76
C ARG A 67 7.98 5.38 6.17
N VAL A 68 8.28 4.70 5.05
CA VAL A 68 7.40 3.68 4.48
C VAL A 68 7.10 2.59 5.50
N ASN A 69 8.13 2.03 6.15
CA ASN A 69 7.94 0.96 7.13
C ASN A 69 7.08 1.40 8.32
N GLN A 70 7.24 2.64 8.80
CA GLN A 70 6.41 3.21 9.87
C GLN A 70 4.94 3.33 9.45
N ILE A 71 4.68 3.83 8.23
CA ILE A 71 3.33 3.93 7.68
C ILE A 71 2.70 2.53 7.62
N LEU A 72 3.38 1.57 7.00
CA LEU A 72 2.85 0.21 6.86
C LEU A 72 2.60 -0.45 8.22
N ALA A 73 3.54 -0.33 9.17
CA ALA A 73 3.41 -0.89 10.51
C ALA A 73 2.22 -0.29 11.28
N TYR A 74 1.90 0.99 11.09
CA TYR A 74 0.73 1.61 11.72
C TYR A 74 -0.57 0.93 11.26
N TYR A 75 -0.75 0.70 9.96
CA TYR A 75 -1.97 0.07 9.43
C TYR A 75 -2.04 -1.44 9.64
N GLN A 76 -0.90 -2.11 9.85
CA GLN A 76 -0.88 -3.54 10.23
C GLN A 76 -1.36 -3.77 11.67
N ASN A 77 -1.19 -2.79 12.55
CA ASN A 77 -1.53 -2.89 13.97
C ASN A 77 -2.86 -2.21 14.34
N ARG A 78 -3.68 -1.87 13.34
CA ARG A 78 -4.93 -1.12 13.51
C ARG A 78 -6.16 -2.01 13.54
#